data_AF-A0AAD0YB69-F1
#
_entry.id   AF-A0AAD0YB69-F1
#
_cell.length_a   1.000
_cell.length_b   1.000
_cell.length_c   1.000
_cell.angle_alpha   90.00
_cell.angle_beta   90.00
_cell.angle_gamma   90.00
#
_symmetry.space_group_name_H-M   'P 1'
#
loop_
_entity.id
_entity.type
_entity.pdbx_description
1 polymer ?
#
loop_
_entity_poly.entity_id
_entity_poly.type
_entity_poly.pdbx_seq_one_letter_code
_entity_poly.pdbx_strand_id
1 'polypeptide(L)'
;MKKTDICTIENSKIRLNNEIIFETSTENFSDFAKEAYKSLELNYPKFHKMDHLSKLAFLASEMILKDGDHHRTALVFANKSSSLDTDFKYQESINSQENYFPSPAVFVYTLPNICVGEISIKQKMQTENAFFVLDEFDEEFLNNYSEQILQSGKADKVLCGWVELYQESYKAFVYLLNK
;
A
#
# COMPACT_ATOMS: atom_id res chain seq x y z
N MET A 1 -2.43 -23.28 -0.02
CA MET A 1 -2.50 -21.82 0.14
C MET A 1 -3.94 -21.39 0.30
N LYS A 2 -4.21 -20.52 1.28
CA LYS A 2 -5.55 -19.99 1.55
C LYS A 2 -5.47 -18.49 1.83
N LYS A 3 -6.35 -17.70 1.21
CA LYS A 3 -6.59 -16.31 1.60
C LYS A 3 -7.44 -16.28 2.87
N THR A 4 -6.97 -15.61 3.92
CA THR A 4 -7.73 -15.51 5.19
C THR A 4 -8.43 -14.19 5.35
N ASP A 5 -7.80 -13.11 4.92
CA ASP A 5 -8.28 -11.75 5.12
C ASP A 5 -8.09 -10.98 3.82
N ILE A 6 -9.10 -10.20 3.44
CA ILE A 6 -9.12 -9.43 2.20
C ILE A 6 -9.61 -8.03 2.52
N CYS A 7 -8.78 -7.02 2.22
CA CYS A 7 -9.14 -5.62 2.31
C CYS A 7 -9.21 -5.00 0.91
N THR A 8 -10.28 -4.26 0.65
CA THR A 8 -10.44 -3.49 -0.59
C THR A 8 -10.68 -2.03 -0.27
N ILE A 9 -9.98 -1.14 -0.97
CA ILE A 9 -10.20 0.31 -0.89
C ILE A 9 -10.42 0.85 -2.30
N GLU A 10 -11.60 1.38 -2.56
CA GLU A 10 -11.97 2.09 -3.79
C GLU A 10 -13.23 2.92 -3.53
N ASN A 11 -13.48 3.97 -4.33
CA ASN A 11 -14.70 4.79 -4.25
C ASN A 11 -15.02 5.29 -2.83
N SER A 12 -14.01 5.76 -2.11
CA SER A 12 -14.11 6.30 -0.74
C SER A 12 -14.69 5.34 0.29
N LYS A 13 -14.48 4.03 0.07
CA LYS A 13 -14.89 2.94 0.95
C LYS A 13 -13.72 2.04 1.29
N ILE A 14 -13.68 1.58 2.54
CA ILE A 14 -12.81 0.50 2.99
C ILE A 14 -13.70 -0.69 3.34
N ARG A 15 -13.44 -1.83 2.72
CA ARG A 15 -14.06 -3.10 3.07
C ARG A 15 -13.03 -4.07 3.60
N LEU A 16 -13.39 -4.81 4.64
CA LEU A 16 -12.63 -5.95 5.15
C LEU A 16 -13.54 -7.16 5.11
N ASN A 17 -13.13 -8.22 4.42
CA ASN A 17 -13.92 -9.46 4.27
C ASN A 17 -15.36 -9.20 3.80
N ASN A 18 -15.52 -8.31 2.82
CA ASN A 18 -16.78 -7.81 2.24
C ASN A 18 -17.63 -6.88 3.12
N GLU A 19 -17.28 -6.70 4.40
CA GLU A 19 -17.95 -5.76 5.30
C GLU A 19 -17.38 -4.35 5.16
N ILE A 20 -18.25 -3.35 5.07
CA ILE A 20 -17.84 -1.94 5.03
C ILE A 20 -17.46 -1.52 6.45
N ILE A 21 -16.20 -1.14 6.65
CA ILE A 21 -15.70 -0.67 7.95
C ILE A 21 -15.50 0.84 7.98
N PHE A 22 -15.40 1.48 6.81
CA PHE A 22 -15.35 2.93 6.67
C PHE A 22 -15.88 3.36 5.30
N GLU A 23 -16.65 4.44 5.27
CA GLU A 23 -17.16 5.08 4.06
C GLU A 23 -17.32 6.59 4.31
N THR A 24 -17.08 7.40 3.28
CA THR A 24 -17.30 8.84 3.30
C THR A 24 -17.76 9.34 1.93
N SER A 25 -18.34 10.53 1.90
CA SER A 25 -18.84 11.18 0.67
C SER A 25 -17.80 12.00 -0.07
N THR A 26 -16.57 12.15 0.45
CA THR A 26 -15.51 12.89 -0.26
C THR A 26 -15.08 12.14 -1.51
N GLU A 27 -14.80 12.87 -2.59
CA GLU A 27 -14.25 12.34 -3.82
C GLU A 27 -12.71 12.48 -3.88
N ASN A 28 -12.13 13.27 -2.96
CA ASN A 28 -10.69 13.50 -2.90
C ASN A 28 -9.99 12.45 -2.01
N PHE A 29 -8.97 11.78 -2.56
CA PHE A 29 -8.21 10.76 -1.84
C PHE A 29 -7.52 11.30 -0.59
N SER A 30 -6.98 12.52 -0.62
CA SER A 30 -6.27 13.09 0.53
C SER A 30 -7.21 13.29 1.72
N ASP A 31 -8.44 13.71 1.48
CA ASP A 31 -9.44 13.88 2.55
C ASP A 31 -10.01 12.54 2.99
N PHE A 32 -10.28 11.62 2.06
CA PHE A 32 -10.64 10.23 2.37
C PHE A 32 -9.60 9.58 3.30
N ALA A 33 -8.32 9.69 2.97
CA ALA A 33 -7.24 9.09 3.74
C ALA A 33 -7.12 9.69 5.15
N LYS A 34 -7.33 11.01 5.30
CA LYS A 34 -7.32 11.68 6.61
C LYS A 34 -8.53 11.27 7.46
N GLU A 35 -9.71 11.23 6.86
CA GLU A 35 -10.94 10.85 7.56
C GLU A 35 -10.91 9.39 7.98
N ALA A 36 -10.45 8.49 7.09
CA ALA A 36 -10.25 7.07 7.41
C ALA A 36 -9.25 6.91 8.57
N TYR A 37 -8.09 7.58 8.50
CA TYR A 37 -7.09 7.54 9.57
C TYR A 37 -7.66 7.96 10.92
N LYS A 38 -8.47 9.02 10.95
CA LYS A 38 -9.11 9.52 12.18
C LYS A 38 -10.22 8.60 12.67
N SER A 39 -11.11 8.15 11.79
CA SER A 39 -12.28 7.34 12.14
C SER A 39 -11.90 5.94 12.59
N LEU A 40 -10.82 5.39 12.03
CA LEU A 40 -10.28 4.08 12.40
C LEU A 40 -9.29 4.16 13.57
N GLU A 41 -9.14 5.35 14.17
CA GLU A 41 -8.28 5.63 15.33
C GLU A 41 -6.83 5.15 15.13
N LEU A 42 -6.32 5.30 13.91
CA LEU A 42 -4.96 4.87 13.58
C LEU A 42 -3.95 5.75 14.30
N ASN A 43 -2.99 5.14 15.00
CA ASN A 43 -1.98 5.85 15.78
C ASN A 43 -0.58 5.66 15.20
N TYR A 44 -0.36 6.22 14.01
CA TYR A 44 0.95 6.17 13.35
C TYR A 44 1.31 7.51 12.69
N PRO A 45 2.00 8.43 13.42
CA PRO A 45 2.25 9.80 12.96
C PRO A 45 2.98 9.90 11.61
N LYS A 46 3.78 8.89 11.26
CA LYS A 46 4.50 8.81 9.98
C LYS A 46 3.55 8.79 8.77
N PHE A 47 2.31 8.30 8.95
CA PHE A 47 1.25 8.32 7.94
C PHE A 47 1.06 9.70 7.29
N HIS A 48 1.08 10.78 8.07
CA HIS A 48 0.84 12.12 7.53
C HIS A 48 1.93 12.59 6.55
N LYS A 49 3.15 12.02 6.66
CA LYS A 49 4.29 12.35 5.79
C LYS A 49 4.40 11.46 4.55
N MET A 50 3.59 10.41 4.47
CA MET A 50 3.57 9.48 3.34
C MET A 50 2.96 10.14 2.10
N ASP A 51 3.41 9.70 0.91
CA ASP A 51 2.75 10.00 -0.35
C ASP A 51 1.39 9.27 -0.46
N HIS A 52 0.66 9.53 -1.53
CA HIS A 52 -0.69 8.98 -1.67
C HIS A 52 -0.69 7.45 -1.84
N LEU A 53 0.25 6.90 -2.62
CA LEU A 53 0.36 5.46 -2.82
C LEU A 53 0.67 4.74 -1.50
N SER A 54 1.62 5.25 -0.72
CA SER A 54 1.96 4.66 0.58
C SER A 54 0.83 4.78 1.60
N LYS A 55 0.07 5.89 1.59
CA LYS A 55 -1.14 6.02 2.44
C LYS A 55 -2.19 4.97 2.08
N LEU A 56 -2.44 4.75 0.79
CA LEU A 56 -3.39 3.75 0.31
C LEU A 56 -2.96 2.33 0.73
N ALA A 57 -1.69 1.97 0.49
CA ALA A 57 -1.13 0.68 0.88
C ALA A 57 -1.19 0.48 2.40
N PHE A 58 -0.83 1.52 3.17
CA PHE A 58 -0.87 1.49 4.63
C PHE A 58 -2.28 1.25 5.16
N LEU A 59 -3.28 2.03 4.68
CA LEU A 59 -4.66 1.87 5.13
C LEU A 59 -5.16 0.45 4.88
N ALA A 60 -4.96 -0.09 3.67
CA ALA A 60 -5.42 -1.44 3.33
C ALA A 60 -4.72 -2.51 4.16
N SER A 61 -3.41 -2.36 4.37
CA SER A 61 -2.60 -3.33 5.11
C SER A 61 -2.92 -3.30 6.61
N GLU A 62 -3.11 -2.12 7.20
CA GLU A 62 -3.41 -1.98 8.62
C GLU A 62 -4.75 -2.63 8.99
N MET A 63 -5.73 -2.67 8.08
CA MET A 63 -7.00 -3.37 8.35
C MET A 63 -6.84 -4.87 8.54
N ILE A 64 -5.82 -5.44 7.91
CA ILE A 64 -5.48 -6.87 7.99
C ILE A 64 -4.48 -7.13 9.12
N LEU A 65 -3.52 -6.22 9.32
CA LEU A 65 -2.35 -6.42 10.19
C LEU A 65 -2.44 -5.71 11.55
N LYS A 66 -3.56 -5.04 11.87
CA LYS A 66 -3.70 -4.31 13.14
C LYS A 66 -3.54 -5.20 14.37
N ASP A 67 -3.93 -6.47 14.26
CA ASP A 67 -3.98 -7.42 15.37
C ASP A 67 -3.04 -8.60 15.13
N GLY A 68 -2.15 -8.85 16.08
CA GLY A 68 -1.28 -10.02 16.08
C GLY A 68 0.19 -9.72 15.78
N ASP A 69 0.98 -10.79 15.73
CA ASP A 69 2.40 -10.72 15.42
C ASP A 69 2.62 -11.07 13.94
N HIS A 70 3.23 -10.12 13.21
CA HIS A 70 3.47 -10.21 11.79
C HIS A 70 4.97 -10.17 11.43
N HIS A 71 5.89 -10.34 12.39
CA HIS A 71 7.34 -10.23 12.13
C HIS A 71 7.84 -11.20 11.04
N ARG A 72 7.18 -12.35 10.87
CA ARG A 72 7.43 -13.39 9.85
C ARG A 72 6.49 -13.33 8.65
N THR A 73 5.86 -12.19 8.38
CA THR A 73 5.00 -11.97 7.20
C THR A 73 5.79 -11.30 6.10
N ALA A 74 5.91 -11.89 4.91
CA ALA A 74 6.51 -11.23 3.75
C ALA A 74 5.51 -10.28 3.05
N LEU A 75 6.01 -9.34 2.25
CA LEU A 75 5.19 -8.42 1.47
C LEU A 75 5.43 -8.62 -0.03
N VAL A 76 4.36 -8.80 -0.80
CA VAL A 76 4.42 -8.99 -2.26
C VAL A 76 3.34 -8.12 -2.90
N PHE A 77 3.72 -6.92 -3.32
CA PHE A 77 2.78 -5.94 -3.86
C PHE A 77 3.03 -5.71 -5.35
N ALA A 78 2.02 -5.25 -6.07
CA ALA A 78 2.14 -4.85 -7.45
C ALA A 78 1.20 -3.70 -7.79
N ASN A 79 1.53 -2.99 -8.86
CA ASN A 79 0.64 -2.04 -9.51
C ASN A 79 0.98 -1.88 -10.99
N LYS A 80 0.28 -0.99 -11.68
CA LYS A 80 0.53 -0.64 -13.08
C LYS A 80 1.32 0.65 -13.21
N SER A 81 0.96 1.68 -12.45
CA SER A 81 1.49 3.03 -12.66
C SER A 81 2.76 3.34 -11.88
N SER A 82 3.38 2.37 -11.19
CA SER A 82 4.53 2.63 -10.32
C SER A 82 4.19 3.76 -9.33
N SER A 83 5.02 4.80 -9.24
CA SER A 83 4.86 6.00 -8.42
C SER A 83 4.37 7.22 -9.20
N LEU A 84 3.71 7.04 -10.36
CA LEU A 84 3.40 8.09 -11.32
C LEU A 84 2.81 9.37 -10.71
N ASP A 85 1.88 9.25 -9.75
CA ASP A 85 1.28 10.40 -9.06
C ASP A 85 2.35 11.26 -8.33
N THR A 86 3.27 10.60 -7.64
CA THR A 86 4.39 11.26 -6.96
C THR A 86 5.45 11.74 -7.95
N ASP A 87 5.67 11.01 -9.04
CA ASP A 87 6.62 11.40 -10.10
C ASP A 87 6.21 12.73 -10.73
N PHE A 88 4.92 12.91 -11.04
CA PHE A 88 4.39 14.20 -11.53
C PHE A 88 4.62 15.33 -10.52
N LYS A 89 4.29 15.11 -9.25
CA LYS A 89 4.50 16.11 -8.18
C LYS A 89 5.97 16.49 -8.03
N TYR A 90 6.88 15.52 -8.13
CA TYR A 90 8.32 15.79 -8.09
C TYR A 90 8.77 16.56 -9.34
N GLN A 91 8.32 16.15 -10.53
CA GLN A 91 8.65 16.79 -11.80
C GLN A 91 8.20 18.26 -11.82
N GLU A 92 7.00 18.57 -11.31
CA GLU A 92 6.52 19.95 -11.17
C GLU A 92 7.45 20.83 -10.32
N SER A 93 8.08 20.26 -9.28
CA SER A 93 9.01 20.98 -8.41
C SER A 93 10.38 21.31 -9.06
N ILE A 94 10.68 20.70 -10.21
CA ILE A 94 11.97 20.86 -10.93
C ILE A 94 11.80 21.36 -12.37
N ASN A 95 10.56 21.58 -12.84
CA ASN A 95 10.27 21.98 -14.22
C ASN A 95 10.76 23.39 -14.59
N SER A 96 10.80 24.31 -13.63
CA SER A 96 11.18 25.71 -13.85
C SER A 96 12.42 26.07 -13.04
N GLN A 97 13.40 26.71 -13.68
CA GLN A 97 14.57 27.27 -12.99
C GLN A 97 14.18 28.39 -12.03
N GLU A 98 13.12 29.16 -12.32
CA GLU A 98 12.64 30.24 -11.46
C GLU A 98 11.87 29.71 -10.24
N ASN A 99 11.31 28.50 -10.33
CA ASN A 99 10.55 27.84 -9.26
C ASN A 99 11.14 26.46 -8.90
N TYR A 100 12.46 26.38 -8.76
CA TYR A 100 13.18 25.13 -8.52
C TYR A 100 13.25 24.79 -7.03
N PHE A 101 12.30 23.98 -6.55
CA PHE A 101 12.16 23.61 -5.13
C PHE A 101 12.06 22.09 -4.93
N PRO A 102 13.07 21.30 -5.35
CA PRO A 102 13.04 19.85 -5.16
C PRO A 102 13.02 19.49 -3.67
N SER A 103 12.08 18.63 -3.28
CA SER A 103 12.01 18.09 -1.92
C SER A 103 12.60 16.68 -1.89
N PRO A 104 13.69 16.43 -1.13
CA PRO A 104 14.23 15.08 -0.96
C PRO A 104 13.20 14.10 -0.39
N ALA A 105 12.26 14.59 0.44
CA ALA A 105 11.19 13.76 0.99
C ALA A 105 10.20 13.30 -0.07
N VAL A 106 9.91 14.13 -1.08
CA VAL A 106 9.05 13.75 -2.21
C VAL A 106 9.80 12.80 -3.14
N PHE A 107 11.09 13.07 -3.40
CA PHE A 107 11.94 12.24 -4.24
C PHE A 107 11.98 10.78 -3.77
N VAL A 108 12.07 10.51 -2.47
CA VAL A 108 12.09 9.13 -1.97
C VAL A 108 10.84 8.36 -2.42
N TYR A 109 9.67 9.00 -2.42
CA TYR A 109 8.40 8.38 -2.81
C TYR A 109 8.21 8.26 -4.34
N THR A 110 9.18 8.68 -5.16
CA THR A 110 9.22 8.32 -6.61
C THR A 110 9.71 6.88 -6.83
N LEU A 111 9.77 6.08 -5.77
CA LEU A 111 10.06 4.66 -5.79
C LEU A 111 8.81 3.91 -5.27
N PRO A 112 8.16 3.09 -6.10
CA PRO A 112 6.87 2.49 -5.72
C PRO A 112 7.00 1.50 -4.55
N ASN A 113 8.17 0.87 -4.39
CA ASN A 113 8.44 -0.07 -3.30
C ASN A 113 8.54 0.59 -1.92
N ILE A 114 8.54 1.92 -1.81
CA ILE A 114 8.52 2.59 -0.50
C ILE A 114 7.25 2.26 0.27
N CYS A 115 6.11 2.04 -0.39
CA CYS A 115 4.86 1.73 0.29
C CYS A 115 4.96 0.42 1.11
N VAL A 116 5.60 -0.62 0.57
CA VAL A 116 5.85 -1.87 1.30
C VAL A 116 6.91 -1.67 2.39
N GLY A 117 7.91 -0.81 2.16
CA GLY A 117 8.88 -0.44 3.19
C GLY A 117 8.25 0.22 4.42
N GLU A 118 7.32 1.16 4.21
CA GLU A 118 6.58 1.82 5.30
C GLU A 118 5.74 0.82 6.12
N ILE A 119 5.11 -0.16 5.46
CA ILE A 119 4.36 -1.25 6.12
C ILE A 119 5.32 -2.11 6.96
N SER A 120 6.45 -2.54 6.38
CA SER A 120 7.45 -3.34 7.12
C SER A 120 8.00 -2.61 8.33
N ILE A 121 8.26 -1.30 8.23
CA ILE A 121 8.77 -0.50 9.35
C ILE A 121 7.72 -0.45 10.47
N LYS A 122 6.45 -0.18 10.14
CA LYS A 122 5.35 -0.16 11.12
C LYS A 122 5.22 -1.50 11.83
N GLN A 123 5.27 -2.60 11.08
CA GLN A 123 5.00 -3.95 11.57
C GLN A 123 6.27 -4.71 12.01
N LYS A 124 7.44 -4.05 11.97
CA LYS A 124 8.76 -4.60 12.32
C LYS A 124 9.10 -5.89 11.57
N MET A 125 8.72 -5.96 10.31
CA MET A 125 8.98 -7.11 9.45
C MET A 125 10.44 -7.10 8.98
N GLN A 126 11.10 -8.26 9.00
CA GLN A 126 12.47 -8.46 8.51
C GLN A 126 12.55 -9.54 7.41
N THR A 127 11.39 -9.88 6.87
CA THR A 127 11.14 -10.84 5.81
C THR A 127 11.28 -10.19 4.43
N GLU A 128 11.03 -10.98 3.39
CA GLU A 128 11.11 -10.52 2.01
C GLU A 128 10.05 -9.46 1.68
N ASN A 129 10.47 -8.42 0.97
CA ASN A 129 9.63 -7.35 0.45
C ASN A 129 9.86 -7.23 -1.05
N ALA A 130 8.81 -7.46 -1.84
CA ALA A 130 8.83 -7.33 -3.28
C ALA A 130 7.71 -6.38 -3.75
N PHE A 131 8.05 -5.55 -4.73
CA PHE A 131 7.09 -4.70 -5.44
C PHE A 131 7.26 -4.88 -6.94
N PHE A 132 6.18 -5.20 -7.65
CA PHE A 132 6.19 -5.44 -9.09
C PHE A 132 5.40 -4.37 -9.84
N VAL A 133 5.84 -4.07 -11.06
CA VAL A 133 5.07 -3.23 -12.00
C VAL A 133 4.59 -4.14 -13.12
N LEU A 134 3.27 -4.29 -13.25
CA LEU A 134 2.59 -5.21 -14.16
C LEU A 134 1.54 -4.47 -15.00
N ASP A 135 1.24 -4.96 -16.20
CA ASP A 135 0.27 -4.30 -17.08
C ASP A 135 -1.18 -4.34 -16.55
N GLU A 136 -1.50 -5.38 -15.77
CA GLU A 136 -2.78 -5.63 -15.14
C GLU A 136 -2.62 -6.43 -13.84
N PHE A 137 -3.71 -6.54 -13.09
CA PHE A 137 -3.73 -7.35 -11.87
C PHE A 137 -3.60 -8.84 -12.22
N ASP A 138 -2.48 -9.44 -11.82
CA ASP A 138 -2.21 -10.86 -11.98
C ASP A 138 -2.12 -11.53 -10.60
N GLU A 139 -3.26 -12.07 -10.17
CA GLU A 139 -3.34 -12.78 -8.89
C GLU A 139 -2.53 -14.09 -8.90
N GLU A 140 -2.48 -14.78 -10.04
CA GLU A 140 -1.76 -16.03 -10.17
C GLU A 140 -0.25 -15.81 -9.99
N PHE A 141 0.29 -14.76 -10.61
CA PHE A 141 1.67 -14.33 -10.41
C PHE A 141 1.98 -14.03 -8.93
N LEU A 142 1.14 -13.21 -8.28
CA LEU A 142 1.35 -12.85 -6.87
C LEU A 142 1.31 -14.08 -5.97
N ASN A 143 0.35 -14.98 -6.20
CA ASN A 143 0.19 -16.22 -5.44
C ASN A 143 1.39 -17.16 -5.67
N ASN A 144 1.83 -17.35 -6.92
CA ASN A 144 2.96 -18.22 -7.26
C ASN A 144 4.28 -17.71 -6.67
N TYR A 145 4.53 -16.40 -6.72
CA TYR A 145 5.72 -15.80 -6.09
C TYR A 145 5.68 -15.98 -4.56
N SER A 146 4.51 -15.73 -3.97
CA SER A 146 4.29 -15.88 -2.53
C SER A 146 4.45 -17.33 -2.07
N GLU A 147 4.02 -18.30 -2.89
CA GLU A 147 4.18 -19.72 -2.59
C GLU A 147 5.66 -20.09 -2.43
N GLN A 148 6.53 -19.59 -3.32
CA GLN A 148 7.97 -19.85 -3.25
C GLN A 148 8.58 -19.31 -1.94
N ILE A 149 8.17 -18.12 -1.50
CA ILE A 149 8.61 -17.55 -0.21
C ILE A 149 8.17 -18.46 0.94
N LEU A 150 6.90 -18.86 0.96
CA LEU A 150 6.35 -19.73 2.00
C LEU A 150 7.04 -21.10 2.01
N GLN A 151 7.27 -21.72 0.85
CA GLN A 151 7.94 -23.01 0.72
C GLN A 151 9.40 -22.93 1.19
N SER A 152 10.08 -21.81 0.97
CA SER A 152 11.46 -21.59 1.44
C SER A 152 11.61 -21.48 2.97
N GLY A 153 10.50 -21.29 3.71
CA GLY A 153 10.49 -21.13 5.17
C GLY A 153 10.97 -19.76 5.65
N LYS A 154 11.21 -18.81 4.75
CA LYS A 154 11.61 -17.42 5.07
C LYS A 154 10.48 -16.60 5.71
N ALA A 155 9.22 -16.97 5.44
CA ALA A 155 8.04 -16.35 6.00
C ALA A 155 6.95 -17.40 6.24
N ASP A 156 6.05 -17.13 7.18
CA ASP A 156 4.92 -18.02 7.51
C ASP A 156 3.62 -17.57 6.81
N LYS A 157 3.57 -16.29 6.46
CA LYS A 157 2.45 -15.62 5.79
C LYS A 157 3.00 -14.66 4.74
N VAL A 158 2.17 -14.31 3.75
CA VAL A 158 2.50 -13.25 2.79
C VAL A 158 1.31 -12.31 2.66
N LEU A 159 1.56 -11.01 2.86
CA LEU A 159 0.60 -9.99 2.50
C LEU A 159 0.79 -9.66 1.02
N CYS A 160 -0.20 -10.03 0.21
CA CYS A 160 -0.23 -9.78 -1.21
C CYS A 160 -1.07 -8.54 -1.50
N GLY A 161 -0.72 -7.73 -2.49
CA GLY A 161 -1.50 -6.53 -2.78
C GLY A 161 -1.41 -6.04 -4.22
N TRP A 162 -2.55 -5.65 -4.78
CA TRP A 162 -2.61 -4.71 -5.90
C TRP A 162 -2.92 -3.32 -5.36
N VAL A 163 -2.02 -2.36 -5.50
CA VAL A 163 -2.19 -1.00 -4.97
C VAL A 163 -1.90 0.02 -6.05
N GLU A 164 -2.96 0.51 -6.67
CA GLU A 164 -2.91 1.41 -7.81
C GLU A 164 -3.44 2.79 -7.42
N LEU A 165 -2.73 3.85 -7.79
CA LEU A 165 -3.16 5.22 -7.53
C LEU A 165 -2.58 6.18 -8.57
N TYR A 166 -3.47 6.91 -9.22
CA TYR A 166 -3.13 8.07 -10.03
C TYR A 166 -4.21 9.14 -9.87
N GLN A 167 -3.84 10.32 -9.36
CA GLN A 167 -4.78 11.38 -9.02
C GLN A 167 -5.88 10.87 -8.07
N GLU A 168 -7.14 11.01 -8.45
CA GLU A 168 -8.30 10.55 -7.67
C GLU A 168 -8.76 9.13 -8.04
N SER A 169 -8.11 8.49 -9.03
CA SER A 169 -8.35 7.10 -9.36
C SER A 169 -7.45 6.22 -8.51
N TYR A 170 -8.01 5.55 -7.51
CA TYR A 170 -7.27 4.67 -6.63
C TYR A 170 -8.00 3.35 -6.37
N LYS A 171 -7.22 2.29 -6.23
CA LYS A 171 -7.69 0.95 -5.86
C LYS A 171 -6.63 0.20 -5.08
N ALA A 172 -6.99 -0.26 -3.88
CA ALA A 172 -6.26 -1.28 -3.17
C ALA A 172 -7.07 -2.57 -3.14
N PHE A 173 -6.43 -3.69 -3.48
CA PHE A 173 -6.91 -5.04 -3.21
C PHE A 173 -5.77 -5.78 -2.53
N VAL A 174 -5.85 -5.93 -1.21
CA VAL A 174 -4.80 -6.50 -0.37
C VAL A 174 -5.36 -7.72 0.34
N TYR A 175 -4.59 -8.80 0.41
CA TYR A 175 -5.03 -10.02 1.08
C TYR A 175 -3.87 -10.74 1.78
N LEU A 176 -4.21 -11.45 2.86
CA LEU A 176 -3.26 -12.28 3.60
C LEU A 176 -3.31 -13.72 3.09
N LEU A 177 -2.16 -14.23 2.69
CA LEU A 177 -1.98 -15.59 2.20
C LEU A 177 -1.22 -16.42 3.24
N ASN A 178 -1.80 -17.57 3.59
CA ASN A 178 -1.19 -18.56 4.46
C ASN A 178 -1.00 -19.89 3.70
N LYS A 179 -0.09 -20.75 4.17
CA LYS A 179 0.07 -22.12 3.64
C LYS A 179 -1.26 -22.89 3.67
#